data_AF-A0A1K1M1C6-F1
#
_entry.id   AF-A0A1K1M1C6-F1
#
_cell.length_a   1.000
_cell.length_b   1.000
_cell.length_c   1.000
_cell.angle_alpha   90.00
_cell.angle_beta   90.00
_cell.angle_gamma   90.00
#
_symmetry.space_group_name_H-M   'P 1'
#
loop_
_entity.id
_entity.type
_entity.pdbx_description
1 polymer ?
#
loop_
_entity_poly.entity_id
_entity_poly.type
_entity_poly.pdbx_seq_one_letter_code
_entity_poly.pdbx_strand_id
1 'polypeptide(L)' 'MGNMNRTLFTEENMKKLEGNPNVHHVSETDITYTPAFKVAAVLAYQTGQTPAEIFIKAGFDLDLIGITSLSTA' A
#
# COMPACT_ATOMS: atom_id res chain seq x y z
N MET A 1 10.45 15.99 22.43
CA MET A 1 9.61 15.98 21.21
C MET A 1 9.87 14.68 20.46
N GLY A 2 8.83 13.98 20.01
CA GLY A 2 8.89 12.58 19.58
C GLY A 2 9.66 12.34 18.28
N ASN A 3 10.66 11.48 18.33
CA ASN A 3 11.33 10.95 17.15
C ASN A 3 10.48 9.82 16.57
N MET A 4 9.54 10.18 15.71
CA MET A 4 8.94 9.20 14.81
C MET A 4 9.93 8.94 13.68
N ASN A 5 10.68 7.83 13.79
CA ASN A 5 11.26 7.15 12.64
C ASN A 5 10.12 6.63 11.75
N ARG A 6 9.36 7.55 11.12
CA ARG A 6 8.44 7.20 10.05
C ARG A 6 9.32 6.84 8.87
N THR A 7 9.30 5.58 8.47
CA THR A 7 9.86 5.11 7.21
C THR A 7 9.12 5.86 6.10
N LEU A 8 9.68 6.98 5.66
CA LEU A 8 9.10 7.82 4.62
C LEU A 8 9.21 7.06 3.29
N PHE A 9 8.14 7.04 2.51
CA PHE A 9 8.21 6.62 1.11
C PHE A 9 9.18 7.57 0.39
N THR A 10 10.23 7.00 -0.21
CA THR A 10 11.15 7.77 -1.05
C THR A 10 10.42 8.28 -2.29
N GLU A 11 10.92 9.34 -2.92
CA GLU A 11 10.35 9.85 -4.18
C GLU A 11 10.24 8.77 -5.26
N GLU A 12 11.18 7.82 -5.31
CA GLU A 12 11.12 6.70 -6.24
C GLU A 12 9.96 5.75 -5.92
N ASN A 13 9.76 5.41 -4.63
CA ASN A 13 8.66 4.59 -4.18
C ASN A 13 7.31 5.27 -4.44
N MET A 14 7.24 6.58 -4.17
CA MET A 14 6.06 7.39 -4.43
C MET A 14 5.71 7.41 -5.92
N LYS A 15 6.68 7.67 -6.81
CA LYS A 15 6.46 7.63 -8.26
C LYS A 15 6.01 6.27 -8.77
N LYS A 16 6.55 5.18 -8.23
CA LYS A 16 6.12 3.81 -8.58
C LYS A 16 4.66 3.57 -8.17
N LEU A 17 4.26 4.06 -7.00
CA LEU A 17 2.90 3.93 -6.49
C LEU A 17 1.91 4.85 -7.23
N GLU A 18 2.28 6.11 -7.49
CA GLU A 18 1.47 7.06 -8.28
C GLU A 18 1.24 6.60 -9.72
N GLY A 19 2.16 5.81 -10.28
CA GLY A 19 1.98 5.17 -11.59
C GLY A 19 0.89 4.09 -11.62
N ASN A 20 0.40 3.65 -10.47
CA ASN A 20 -0.62 2.61 -10.39
C ASN A 20 -2.04 3.22 -10.42
N PRO A 21 -2.93 2.79 -11.33
CA PRO A 21 -4.30 3.33 -11.42
C PRO A 21 -5.16 3.07 -10.18
N ASN A 22 -4.73 2.16 -9.29
CA ASN A 22 -5.41 1.87 -8.04
C ASN A 22 -5.06 2.86 -6.91
N VAL A 23 -4.01 3.68 -7.09
CA VAL A 23 -3.61 4.74 -6.16
C VAL A 23 -4.27 6.05 -6.57
N HIS A 24 -4.89 6.71 -5.60
CA HIS A 24 -5.49 8.03 -5.79
C HIS A 24 -4.48 9.14 -5.49
N HIS A 25 -3.71 8.98 -4.41
CA HIS A 25 -2.65 9.91 -4.04
C HIS A 25 -1.65 9.20 -3.13
N VAL A 26 -0.39 9.58 -3.22
CA VAL A 26 0.65 9.09 -2.32
C VAL A 26 1.33 10.27 -1.65
N SER A 27 1.51 10.16 -0.35
CA SER A 27 2.29 11.08 0.47
C SER A 27 3.49 10.33 1.02
N GLU A 28 4.47 11.07 1.55
CA GLU A 28 5.67 10.47 2.14
C GLU A 28 5.36 9.51 3.30
N THR A 29 4.18 9.61 3.92
CA THR A 29 3.78 8.78 5.06
C THR A 29 2.55 7.91 4.82
N ASP A 30 1.78 8.17 3.77
CA ASP A 30 0.43 7.61 3.60
C ASP A 30 0.12 7.33 2.13
N ILE A 31 -0.60 6.24 1.88
CA ILE A 31 -1.08 5.88 0.55
C ILE A 31 -2.60 5.98 0.54
N THR A 32 -3.10 6.90 -0.28
CA THR A 32 -4.54 7.04 -0.52
C THR A 32 -4.92 6.17 -1.70
N TYR A 33 -5.64 5.09 -1.42
CA TYR A 33 -6.19 4.21 -2.45
C TYR A 33 -7.50 4.72 -3.03
N THR A 34 -7.76 4.41 -4.30
CA THR A 34 -9.04 4.71 -4.95
C THR A 34 -10.21 3.96 -4.28
N PRO A 35 -11.41 4.55 -4.25
CA PRO A 35 -12.59 3.88 -3.71
C PRO A 35 -12.90 2.55 -4.41
N ALA A 36 -12.71 2.50 -5.74
CA ALA A 36 -12.91 1.30 -6.54
C ALA A 36 -11.99 0.15 -6.09
N PHE A 37 -10.71 0.45 -5.86
CA PHE A 37 -9.75 -0.54 -5.35
C PHE A 37 -10.12 -1.02 -3.95
N LYS A 38 -10.54 -0.12 -3.04
CA LYS A 38 -10.96 -0.53 -1.68
C LYS A 38 -12.11 -1.53 -1.72
N VAL A 39 -13.12 -1.29 -2.56
CA VAL A 39 -14.25 -2.22 -2.71
C VAL A 39 -13.79 -3.55 -3.31
N ALA A 40 -12.99 -3.52 -4.37
CA ALA A 40 -12.44 -4.72 -5.00
C ALA A 40 -11.59 -5.54 -4.02
N ALA A 41 -10.76 -4.88 -3.20
CA ALA A 41 -9.93 -5.50 -2.19
C ALA A 41 -10.77 -6.18 -1.10
N VAL A 42 -11.80 -5.51 -0.58
CA VAL A 42 -12.70 -6.09 0.43
C VAL A 42 -13.50 -7.26 -0.13
N LEU A 43 -13.94 -7.20 -1.39
CA LEU A 43 -14.60 -8.32 -2.06
C LEU A 43 -13.66 -9.51 -2.24
N ALA A 44 -12.44 -9.27 -2.73
CA ALA A 44 -11.44 -10.32 -2.91
C ALA A 44 -11.01 -10.95 -1.58
N TYR A 45 -10.94 -10.17 -0.51
CA TYR A 45 -10.66 -10.70 0.83
C TYR A 45 -11.79 -11.63 1.31
N GLN A 46 -13.05 -11.23 1.07
CA GLN A 46 -14.22 -12.05 1.40
C GLN A 46 -14.32 -13.33 0.56
N THR A 47 -13.78 -13.34 -0.66
CA THR A 47 -13.75 -14.56 -1.50
C THR A 47 -12.64 -15.53 -1.09
N GLY A 48 -11.82 -15.18 -0.09
CA GLY A 48 -10.75 -16.01 0.44
C GLY A 48 -9.36 -15.67 -0.09
N GLN A 49 -9.20 -14.58 -0.85
CA GLN A 49 -7.88 -14.13 -1.27
C GLN A 49 -7.14 -13.45 -0.11
N THR A 50 -5.82 -13.66 -0.07
CA THR A 50 -4.99 -12.98 0.92
C THR A 50 -4.78 -11.51 0.54
N PRO A 51 -4.55 -10.61 1.52
CA PRO A 51 -4.20 -9.22 1.23
C PRO A 51 -3.02 -9.11 0.27
N ALA A 52 -1.98 -9.92 0.47
CA ALA A 52 -0.82 -10.00 -0.40
C ALA A 52 -1.20 -10.24 -1.88
N GLU A 53 -2.04 -11.24 -2.15
CA GLU A 53 -2.50 -11.54 -3.51
C GLU A 53 -3.33 -10.42 -4.12
N ILE A 54 -4.14 -9.72 -3.32
CA ILE A 54 -4.97 -8.61 -3.78
C ILE A 54 -4.08 -7.46 -4.28
N PHE A 55 -3.08 -7.12 -3.49
CA PHE A 55 -2.10 -6.08 -3.83
C PHE A 55 -1.26 -6.50 -5.04
N ILE A 56 -0.75 -7.74 -5.10
CA ILE A 56 -0.03 -8.26 -6.27
C ILE A 56 -0.90 -8.18 -7.54
N LYS A 57 -2.16 -8.64 -7.47
CA LYS A 57 -3.09 -8.60 -8.62
C LYS A 57 -3.40 -7.17 -9.06
N ALA A 58 -3.38 -6.23 -8.15
CA ALA A 58 -3.53 -4.81 -8.45
C ALA A 58 -2.23 -4.14 -8.91
N GLY A 59 -1.15 -4.89 -9.09
CA GLY A 59 0.13 -4.38 -9.58
C GLY A 59 0.93 -3.61 -8.52
N PHE A 60 0.65 -3.85 -7.24
CA PHE A 60 1.47 -3.34 -6.16
C PHE A 60 2.60 -4.29 -5.85
N ASP A 61 3.77 -3.71 -5.59
CA ASP A 61 4.93 -4.44 -5.12
C ASP A 61 4.86 -4.57 -3.59
N LEU A 62 4.79 -5.79 -3.07
CA LEU A 62 4.60 -6.03 -1.64
C LEU A 62 5.77 -5.49 -0.80
N ASP A 63 6.97 -5.44 -1.38
CA ASP A 63 8.15 -4.83 -0.78
C ASP A 63 8.00 -3.31 -0.67
N LEU A 64 7.28 -2.66 -1.60
CA LEU A 64 7.03 -1.21 -1.58
C LEU A 64 6.00 -0.80 -0.54
N ILE A 65 4.88 -1.52 -0.46
CA ILE A 65 3.78 -1.23 0.47
C ILE A 65 4.01 -1.80 1.86
N GLY A 66 5.06 -2.60 2.05
CA GLY A 66 5.55 -2.99 3.37
C GLY A 66 4.45 -3.62 4.23
N ILE A 67 3.83 -4.72 3.77
CA ILE A 67 2.90 -5.50 4.62
C ILE A 67 3.58 -6.12 5.86
N THR A 68 4.84 -5.79 6.11
CA THR A 68 5.57 -6.09 7.33
C THR A 68 5.45 -4.92 8.31
N SER A 69 4.31 -4.81 8.98
CA SER A 69 4.33 -4.32 10.37
C SER A 69 4.89 -5.43 11.26
N LEU A 70 6.15 -5.78 11.07
CA LEU A 70 6.99 -6.37 12.12
C LEU A 70 7.96 -5.28 12.57
N SER A 71 7.42 -4.23 13.20
CA SER A 71 8.16 -3.62 14.30
C SER A 71 7.89 -4.49 15.52
N THR A 72 8.49 -5.68 15.50
CA THR A 72 8.81 -6.41 16.71
C THR A 72 10.03 -5.70 17.30
N ALA A 73 9.81 -4.93 18.35
CA ALA A 73 10.85 -4.48 19.27
C ALA A 73 10.33 -4.65 20.70
#